data_AF-A0A5E4I5K3-F1
#
_entry.id   AF-A0A5E4I5K3-F1
#
_cell.length_a   1.000
_cell.length_b   1.000
_cell.length_c   1.000
_cell.angle_alpha   90.00
_cell.angle_beta   90.00
_cell.angle_gamma   90.00
#
_symmetry.space_group_name_H-M   'P 1'
#
loop_
_entity.id
_entity.type
_entity.pdbx_description
1 polymer ?
#
loop_
_entity_poly.entity_id
_entity_poly.type
_entity_poly.pdbx_seq_one_letter_code
_entity_poly.pdbx_strand_id
1 'polypeptide(L)'
;MTWDVTKDVQYLVNERAYYGWIITNENNWIQPNISMVYFRTSEYGNYIPYLEVTTSEANKEPISGYSFTPLNPTTKDTIQFTDTSYDSDGTITEWFWNFGDGNSSTSRTPTHTYAQSGQYNVTLQVTDNDGITNSKTAIVLISTPKSTPGFEFLIVLCAIAFVLIVRFKWKKRN
;
A
#
# COMPACT_ATOMS: atom_id res chain seq x y z
N MET A 1 -16.71 27.67 -28.00
CA MET A 1 -16.88 26.26 -27.62
C MET A 1 -18.34 25.94 -27.85
N THR A 2 -18.62 25.26 -28.97
CA THR A 2 -19.98 24.87 -29.40
C THR A 2 -20.25 23.47 -28.88
N TRP A 3 -21.38 23.27 -28.20
CA TRP A 3 -21.78 22.00 -27.63
C TRP A 3 -22.84 21.36 -28.54
N ASP A 4 -22.63 20.11 -28.94
CA ASP A 4 -23.59 19.36 -29.76
C ASP A 4 -24.38 18.37 -28.90
N VAL A 5 -25.67 18.25 -29.22
CA VAL A 5 -26.62 17.36 -28.57
C VAL A 5 -26.65 16.03 -29.31
N THR A 6 -26.16 14.96 -28.70
CA THR A 6 -25.88 13.70 -29.43
C THR A 6 -26.87 12.56 -29.19
N LYS A 7 -27.64 12.52 -28.09
CA LYS A 7 -28.63 11.44 -27.84
C LYS A 7 -29.84 11.87 -27.01
N ASP A 8 -31.02 11.46 -27.48
CA ASP A 8 -32.27 11.39 -26.71
C ASP A 8 -32.25 10.18 -25.78
N VAL A 9 -32.47 10.39 -24.49
CA VAL A 9 -32.62 9.29 -23.54
C VAL A 9 -33.95 9.41 -22.78
N GLN A 10 -34.69 8.31 -22.75
CA GLN A 10 -35.98 8.20 -22.08
C GLN A 10 -35.86 7.23 -20.91
N TYR A 11 -36.28 7.67 -19.72
CA TYR A 11 -36.38 6.80 -18.56
C TYR A 11 -37.70 7.02 -17.81
N LEU A 12 -38.16 5.98 -17.15
CA LEU A 12 -39.33 5.99 -16.28
C LEU A 12 -38.88 5.98 -14.82
N VAL A 13 -39.26 7.01 -14.05
CA VAL A 13 -39.13 7.02 -12.59
C VAL A 13 -40.51 7.24 -12.01
N ASN A 14 -41.00 6.32 -11.17
CA ASN A 14 -42.33 6.38 -10.56
C ASN A 14 -43.45 6.68 -11.57
N GLU A 15 -43.48 5.92 -12.69
CA GLU A 15 -44.48 6.02 -13.77
C GLU A 15 -44.51 7.38 -14.52
N ARG A 16 -43.53 8.26 -14.29
CA ARG A 16 -43.37 9.51 -15.05
C ARG A 16 -42.24 9.38 -16.05
N ALA A 17 -42.50 9.84 -17.27
CA ALA A 17 -41.51 9.92 -18.34
C ALA A 17 -40.60 11.12 -18.12
N TYR A 18 -39.31 10.87 -18.08
CA TYR A 18 -38.26 11.88 -18.08
C TYR A 18 -37.54 11.84 -19.42
N TYR A 19 -37.35 13.01 -20.01
CA TYR A 19 -36.56 13.19 -21.22
C TYR A 19 -35.26 13.88 -20.81
N GLY A 20 -34.15 13.50 -21.43
CA GLY A 20 -32.84 14.07 -21.16
C GLY A 20 -31.96 14.10 -22.40
N TRP A 21 -31.08 15.09 -22.46
CA TRP A 21 -30.00 15.18 -23.45
C TRP A 21 -28.67 14.88 -22.76
N ILE A 22 -27.82 14.04 -23.36
CA ILE A 22 -26.42 13.95 -22.96
C ILE A 22 -25.65 15.02 -23.73
N ILE A 23 -25.03 15.95 -23.02
CA ILE A 23 -24.09 16.91 -23.61
C ILE A 23 -22.70 16.28 -23.54
N THR A 24 -22.16 15.88 -24.68
CA THR A 24 -20.75 15.44 -24.81
C THR A 24 -19.93 16.55 -25.46
N ASN A 25 -18.62 16.60 -25.21
CA ASN A 25 -17.75 17.47 -25.99
C ASN A 25 -17.61 16.92 -27.44
N GLU A 26 -17.05 17.74 -28.33
CA GLU A 26 -16.82 17.45 -29.76
C GLU A 26 -15.95 16.19 -30.04
N ASN A 27 -15.37 15.58 -29.01
CA ASN A 27 -14.60 14.35 -29.12
C ASN A 27 -15.36 13.08 -28.65
N ASN A 28 -16.62 13.19 -28.21
CA ASN A 28 -17.36 12.12 -27.50
C ASN A 28 -16.69 11.65 -26.19
N TRP A 29 -15.79 12.46 -25.62
CA TRP A 29 -15.26 12.21 -24.28
C TRP A 29 -16.23 12.86 -23.30
N ILE A 30 -17.02 12.06 -22.62
CA ILE A 30 -17.71 12.51 -21.41
C ILE A 30 -16.58 12.92 -20.46
N GLN A 31 -16.50 14.20 -20.07
CA GLN A 31 -15.70 14.57 -18.89
C GLN A 31 -16.18 13.66 -17.75
N PRO A 32 -15.32 13.05 -16.93
CA PRO A 32 -15.69 11.91 -16.08
C PRO A 32 -16.83 12.16 -15.05
N ASN A 33 -17.46 13.34 -15.02
CA ASN A 33 -18.28 13.83 -13.93
C ASN A 33 -19.61 14.48 -14.36
N ILE A 34 -20.23 14.09 -15.49
CA ILE A 34 -21.59 14.56 -15.85
C ILE A 34 -22.50 13.35 -16.07
N SER A 35 -23.42 13.11 -15.14
CA SER A 35 -24.20 11.86 -15.13
C SER A 35 -25.61 11.91 -15.72
N MET A 36 -26.30 13.05 -15.91
CA MET A 36 -27.51 13.18 -16.77
C MET A 36 -28.18 14.56 -16.63
N VAL A 37 -28.95 14.99 -17.64
CA VAL A 37 -29.84 16.18 -17.59
C VAL A 37 -31.29 15.70 -17.61
N TYR A 38 -32.12 16.11 -16.63
CA TYR A 38 -33.55 15.77 -16.58
C TYR A 38 -34.43 16.96 -16.98
N PHE A 39 -35.45 16.71 -17.81
CA PHE A 39 -36.57 17.63 -18.00
C PHE A 39 -37.86 16.96 -17.49
N ARG A 40 -38.65 17.68 -16.67
CA ARG A 40 -39.97 17.23 -16.23
C ARG A 40 -41.06 17.70 -17.20
N THR A 41 -41.99 16.84 -17.58
CA THR A 41 -43.24 17.26 -18.23
C THR A 41 -44.27 17.68 -17.17
N SER A 42 -44.91 18.84 -17.35
CA SER A 42 -46.22 19.12 -16.75
C SER A 42 -47.26 19.19 -17.87
N GLU A 43 -48.50 18.82 -17.57
CA GLU A 43 -49.62 18.85 -18.54
C GLU A 43 -49.96 20.26 -19.06
N TYR A 44 -49.31 21.35 -18.57
CA TYR A 44 -49.75 22.73 -18.79
C TYR A 44 -48.64 23.75 -19.14
N GLY A 45 -47.59 23.34 -19.85
CA GLY A 45 -46.86 24.24 -20.77
C GLY A 45 -45.97 25.37 -20.21
N ASN A 46 -45.70 25.43 -18.90
CA ASN A 46 -44.71 26.38 -18.35
C ASN A 46 -43.40 25.66 -18.01
N TYR A 47 -42.37 25.90 -18.81
CA TYR A 47 -41.04 25.31 -18.67
C TYR A 47 -40.16 26.18 -17.77
N ILE A 48 -39.62 25.60 -16.71
CA ILE A 48 -38.42 26.10 -16.05
C ILE A 48 -37.45 24.91 -16.01
N PRO A 49 -36.44 24.85 -16.90
CA PRO A 49 -35.40 23.83 -16.76
C PRO A 49 -34.63 24.12 -15.47
N TYR A 50 -34.47 23.13 -14.60
CA TYR A 50 -33.49 23.22 -13.52
C TYR A 50 -32.46 22.12 -13.72
N LEU A 51 -31.21 22.50 -13.49
CA LEU A 51 -30.02 21.70 -13.73
C LEU A 51 -29.63 21.01 -12.43
N GLU A 52 -29.80 19.70 -12.32
CA GLU A 52 -29.05 18.90 -11.36
C GLU A 52 -27.87 18.27 -12.07
N VAL A 53 -26.71 18.90 -11.98
CA VAL A 53 -25.46 18.22 -12.32
C VAL A 53 -25.08 17.39 -11.10
N THR A 54 -25.27 16.08 -11.16
CA THR A 54 -24.59 15.18 -10.23
C THR A 54 -23.18 14.96 -10.76
N THR A 55 -22.23 15.68 -10.18
CA THR A 55 -20.81 15.39 -10.36
C THR A 55 -20.47 14.23 -9.43
N SER A 56 -20.20 13.03 -9.96
CA SER A 56 -19.35 12.09 -9.22
C SER A 56 -17.97 12.74 -9.15
N GLU A 57 -17.39 12.90 -7.96
CA GLU A 57 -15.99 13.29 -7.88
C GLU A 57 -15.16 12.20 -8.56
N ALA A 58 -14.17 12.60 -9.38
CA ALA A 58 -13.27 11.64 -10.00
C ALA A 58 -12.47 10.95 -8.90
N ASN A 59 -12.42 9.61 -8.91
CA ASN A 59 -11.68 8.83 -7.91
C ASN A 59 -10.20 9.22 -7.93
N LYS A 60 -9.62 9.41 -6.74
CA LYS A 60 -8.19 9.70 -6.55
C LYS A 60 -7.44 8.41 -6.27
N GLU A 61 -6.15 8.39 -6.63
CA GLU A 61 -5.31 7.24 -6.30
C GLU A 61 -5.11 7.13 -4.78
N PRO A 62 -5.02 5.91 -4.23
CA PRO A 62 -4.70 5.72 -2.82
C PRO A 62 -3.26 6.18 -2.53
N ILE A 63 -2.98 6.53 -1.27
CA ILE A 63 -1.65 6.84 -0.78
C ILE A 63 -1.05 5.60 -0.11
N SER A 64 -0.02 5.02 -0.72
CA SER A 64 0.70 3.88 -0.15
C SER A 64 1.64 4.31 0.97
N GLY A 65 1.60 3.58 2.10
CA GLY A 65 2.42 3.85 3.27
C GLY A 65 2.65 2.61 4.11
N TYR A 66 3.83 2.48 4.71
CA TYR A 66 4.09 1.44 5.70
C TYR A 66 5.20 1.80 6.68
N SER A 67 5.25 1.01 7.75
CA SER A 67 6.32 0.95 8.74
C SER A 67 6.76 -0.51 8.94
N PHE A 68 7.89 -0.71 9.62
CA PHE A 68 8.37 -2.04 9.98
C PHE A 68 9.05 -2.04 11.35
N THR A 69 9.01 -3.19 12.03
CA THR A 69 9.70 -3.41 13.31
C THR A 69 10.43 -4.75 13.30
N PRO A 70 11.66 -4.82 13.86
CA PRO A 70 12.42 -3.73 14.49
C PRO A 70 13.01 -2.74 13.46
N LEU A 71 13.38 -1.52 13.91
CA LEU A 71 13.93 -0.46 13.04
C LEU A 71 15.35 -0.78 12.52
N ASN A 72 16.10 -1.59 13.26
CA ASN A 72 17.45 -2.03 12.90
C ASN A 72 17.50 -3.57 12.88
N PRO A 73 16.85 -4.22 11.91
CA PRO A 73 16.74 -5.66 11.86
C PRO A 73 18.06 -6.35 11.45
N THR A 74 18.16 -7.61 11.85
CA THR A 74 19.26 -8.50 11.52
C THR A 74 18.77 -9.75 10.81
N THR A 75 19.69 -10.57 10.28
CA THR A 75 19.35 -11.84 9.62
C THR A 75 18.71 -12.89 10.54
N LYS A 76 18.59 -12.62 11.85
CA LYS A 76 17.91 -13.49 12.82
C LYS A 76 16.53 -12.98 13.23
N ASP A 77 16.18 -11.76 12.85
CA ASP A 77 14.94 -11.12 13.27
C ASP A 77 13.80 -11.48 12.30
N THR A 78 12.61 -11.71 12.88
CA THR A 78 11.35 -11.68 12.12
C THR A 78 10.84 -10.25 12.10
N ILE A 79 10.78 -9.67 10.92
CA ILE A 79 10.37 -8.28 10.72
C ILE A 79 8.87 -8.25 10.50
N GLN A 80 8.15 -7.48 11.30
CA GLN A 80 6.74 -7.18 11.10
C GLN A 80 6.61 -5.95 10.22
N PHE A 81 5.93 -6.07 9.09
CA PHE A 81 5.52 -4.94 8.26
C PHE A 81 4.09 -4.55 8.60
N THR A 82 3.85 -3.25 8.72
CA THR A 82 2.55 -2.69 9.08
C THR A 82 2.14 -1.65 8.04
N ASP A 83 1.04 -1.94 7.34
CA ASP A 83 0.36 -1.02 6.45
C ASP A 83 -0.07 0.26 7.18
N THR A 84 0.20 1.40 6.56
CA THR A 84 -0.27 2.73 6.98
C THR A 84 -0.85 3.48 5.78
N SER A 85 -1.28 2.76 4.75
CA SER A 85 -1.83 3.33 3.53
C SER A 85 -3.23 3.90 3.81
N TYR A 86 -3.62 4.88 3.02
CA TYR A 86 -4.88 5.59 3.18
C TYR A 86 -5.43 6.01 1.82
N ASP A 87 -6.74 6.03 1.71
CA ASP A 87 -7.46 6.49 0.52
C ASP A 87 -8.50 7.55 0.96
N SER A 88 -8.55 8.67 0.23
CA SER A 88 -9.26 9.87 0.69
C SER A 88 -10.75 9.87 0.41
N ASP A 89 -11.15 9.11 -0.60
CA ASP A 89 -12.46 9.05 -1.23
C ASP A 89 -12.96 7.61 -1.37
N GLY A 90 -12.13 6.63 -0.98
CA GLY A 90 -12.49 5.22 -0.98
C GLY A 90 -11.86 4.42 0.17
N THR A 91 -11.63 3.14 -0.12
CA THR A 91 -11.06 2.14 0.79
C THR A 91 -10.08 1.25 0.04
N ILE A 92 -9.00 0.87 0.72
CA ILE A 92 -8.02 -0.06 0.17
C ILE A 92 -8.56 -1.50 0.26
N THR A 93 -8.55 -2.21 -0.86
CA THR A 93 -9.08 -3.57 -1.01
C THR A 93 -8.00 -4.64 -1.17
N GLU A 94 -6.83 -4.28 -1.71
CA GLU A 94 -5.73 -5.23 -1.96
C GLU A 94 -4.37 -4.69 -1.54
N TRP A 95 -3.48 -5.60 -1.12
CA TRP A 95 -2.09 -5.33 -0.77
C TRP A 95 -1.19 -6.31 -1.50
N PHE A 96 -0.06 -5.81 -2.02
CA PHE A 96 1.00 -6.63 -2.56
C PHE A 96 2.36 -6.11 -2.07
N TRP A 97 3.08 -6.98 -1.39
CA TRP A 97 4.42 -6.73 -0.87
C TRP A 97 5.46 -7.42 -1.73
N ASN A 98 6.51 -6.71 -2.09
CA ASN A 98 7.75 -7.26 -2.60
C ASN A 98 8.87 -6.92 -1.62
N PHE A 99 9.50 -7.94 -1.03
CA PHE A 99 10.53 -7.74 -0.02
C PHE A 99 11.92 -7.46 -0.62
N GLY A 100 12.07 -7.49 -1.95
CA GLY A 100 13.32 -7.19 -2.64
C GLY A 100 14.36 -8.33 -2.61
N ASP A 101 14.02 -9.47 -2.00
CA ASP A 101 14.84 -10.69 -1.96
C ASP A 101 14.29 -11.82 -2.84
N GLY A 102 13.25 -11.53 -3.62
CA GLY A 102 12.51 -12.49 -4.44
C GLY A 102 11.24 -13.04 -3.78
N ASN A 103 11.01 -12.77 -2.50
CA ASN A 103 9.78 -13.15 -1.81
C ASN A 103 8.73 -12.03 -1.83
N SER A 104 7.46 -12.42 -1.70
CA SER A 104 6.31 -11.51 -1.73
C SER A 104 5.21 -11.94 -0.76
N SER A 105 4.26 -11.04 -0.48
CA SER A 105 3.07 -11.35 0.32
C SER A 105 1.86 -10.52 -0.13
N THR A 106 0.65 -11.06 0.06
CA THR A 106 -0.62 -10.33 -0.17
C THR A 106 -1.34 -9.99 1.13
N SER A 107 -0.76 -10.34 2.29
CA SER A 107 -1.31 -9.95 3.58
C SER A 107 -1.16 -8.45 3.80
N ARG A 108 -2.15 -7.82 4.46
CA ARG A 108 -2.10 -6.42 4.84
C ARG A 108 -0.91 -6.10 5.77
N THR A 109 -0.62 -6.99 6.72
CA THR A 109 0.46 -6.83 7.71
C THR A 109 1.30 -8.10 7.83
N PRO A 110 2.18 -8.38 6.85
CA PRO A 110 2.97 -9.61 6.82
C PRO A 110 4.17 -9.56 7.77
N THR A 111 4.69 -10.74 8.09
CA THR A 111 6.04 -10.91 8.63
C THR A 111 6.98 -11.42 7.56
N HIS A 112 8.27 -11.09 7.67
CA HIS A 112 9.31 -11.59 6.77
C HIS A 112 10.67 -11.73 7.48
N THR A 113 11.51 -12.64 7.00
CA THR A 113 12.90 -12.84 7.47
C THR A 113 13.85 -12.82 6.29
N TYR A 114 15.04 -12.24 6.47
CA TYR A 114 16.06 -12.17 5.42
C TYR A 114 17.22 -13.13 5.72
N ALA A 115 17.55 -13.98 4.74
CA ALA A 115 18.61 -14.97 4.89
C ALA A 115 20.03 -14.37 4.90
N GLN A 116 20.21 -13.22 4.24
CA GLN A 116 21.51 -12.55 4.11
C GLN A 116 21.41 -11.10 4.57
N SER A 117 22.53 -10.55 5.05
CA SER A 117 22.63 -9.12 5.34
C SER A 117 22.77 -8.35 4.04
N GLY A 118 22.16 -7.17 3.95
CA GLY A 118 22.16 -6.37 2.74
C GLY A 118 21.17 -5.22 2.78
N GLN A 119 21.06 -4.53 1.65
CA GLN A 119 20.04 -3.51 1.42
C GLN A 119 18.93 -4.10 0.56
N TYR A 120 17.68 -3.98 0.99
CA TYR A 120 16.53 -4.51 0.28
C TYR A 120 15.53 -3.40 -0.03
N ASN A 121 15.15 -3.29 -1.31
CA ASN A 121 14.09 -2.37 -1.75
C ASN A 121 12.73 -3.00 -1.47
N VAL A 122 12.17 -2.73 -0.30
CA VAL A 122 10.83 -3.21 0.05
C VAL A 122 9.81 -2.32 -0.63
N THR A 123 8.84 -2.92 -1.32
CA THR A 123 7.76 -2.21 -2.00
C THR A 123 6.42 -2.71 -1.51
N LEU A 124 5.53 -1.77 -1.13
CA LEU A 124 4.11 -2.03 -0.92
C LEU A 124 3.33 -1.39 -2.05
N GLN A 125 2.55 -2.18 -2.77
CA GLN A 125 1.53 -1.73 -3.71
C GLN A 125 0.15 -1.98 -3.08
N VAL A 126 -0.73 -0.99 -3.18
CA VAL A 126 -2.12 -1.07 -2.71
C VAL A 126 -3.07 -0.76 -3.86
N THR A 127 -4.26 -1.38 -3.83
CA THR A 127 -5.37 -1.15 -4.76
C THR A 127 -6.59 -0.67 -3.98
N ASP A 128 -7.28 0.37 -4.44
CA ASP A 128 -8.53 0.84 -3.85
C ASP A 128 -9.78 0.05 -4.33
N ASN A 129 -10.97 0.46 -3.90
CA ASN A 129 -12.24 -0.18 -4.30
C ASN A 129 -12.68 0.14 -5.73
N ASP A 130 -12.03 1.09 -6.39
CA ASP A 130 -12.28 1.48 -7.78
C ASP A 130 -11.21 0.92 -8.73
N GLY A 131 -10.28 0.12 -8.20
CA GLY A 131 -9.24 -0.59 -8.94
C GLY A 131 -8.00 0.25 -9.24
N ILE A 132 -7.88 1.45 -8.67
CA ILE A 132 -6.70 2.30 -8.84
C ILE A 132 -5.60 1.86 -7.88
N THR A 133 -4.36 1.82 -8.38
CA THR A 133 -3.21 1.33 -7.63
C THR A 133 -2.19 2.42 -7.37
N ASN A 134 -1.55 2.37 -6.21
CA ASN A 134 -0.36 3.18 -5.92
C ASN A 134 0.67 2.35 -5.14
N SER A 135 1.95 2.74 -5.20
CA SER A 135 3.05 1.98 -4.59
C SER A 135 4.07 2.87 -3.90
N LYS A 136 4.60 2.38 -2.77
CA LYS A 136 5.71 2.99 -2.05
C LYS A 136 6.87 2.01 -1.91
N THR A 137 8.08 2.49 -2.19
CA THR A 137 9.32 1.73 -1.99
C THR A 137 10.22 2.41 -0.96
N ALA A 138 10.78 1.65 -0.02
CA ALA A 138 11.82 2.12 0.89
C ALA A 138 12.90 1.06 1.12
N ILE A 139 14.13 1.52 1.35
CA ILE A 139 15.27 0.65 1.63
C ILE A 139 15.21 0.18 3.09
N VAL A 140 15.28 -1.13 3.30
CA VAL A 140 15.47 -1.76 4.61
C VAL A 140 16.88 -2.33 4.68
N LEU A 141 17.62 -1.94 5.72
CA LEU A 141 18.99 -2.41 5.95
C LEU A 141 18.98 -3.60 6.91
N ILE A 142 19.38 -4.77 6.42
CA ILE A 142 19.51 -5.98 7.22
C ILE A 142 20.97 -6.15 7.62
N SER A 143 21.23 -6.13 8.92
CA SER A 143 22.58 -6.31 9.46
C SER A 143 22.87 -7.76 9.84
N THR A 144 24.14 -8.12 9.98
CA THR A 144 24.48 -9.37 10.66
C THR A 144 24.23 -9.22 12.16
N PRO A 145 23.71 -10.26 12.85
CA PRO A 145 23.54 -10.22 14.29
C PRO A 145 24.89 -9.99 14.98
N LYS A 146 24.91 -9.14 16.01
CA LYS A 146 26.11 -8.91 16.80
C LYS A 146 26.59 -10.25 17.37
N SER A 147 27.83 -10.64 17.04
CA SER A 147 28.45 -11.79 17.68
C SER A 147 28.74 -11.42 19.13
N THR A 148 27.86 -11.78 20.05
CA THR A 148 28.24 -11.83 21.46
C THR A 148 29.21 -12.99 21.58
N PRO A 149 30.47 -12.78 22.03
CA PRO A 149 31.36 -13.90 22.32
C PRO A 149 30.64 -14.81 23.32
N GLY A 150 30.21 -15.99 22.85
CA GLY A 150 29.51 -16.94 23.69
C GLY A 150 30.44 -17.45 24.79
N PHE A 151 29.87 -18.09 25.82
CA PHE A 151 30.56 -18.75 26.93
C PHE A 151 31.78 -19.61 26.51
N GLU A 152 31.85 -20.06 25.25
CA GLU A 152 33.04 -20.59 24.58
C GLU A 152 34.33 -19.80 24.86
N PHE A 153 34.32 -18.46 24.79
CA PHE A 153 35.50 -17.66 25.11
C PHE A 153 35.88 -17.73 26.58
N LEU A 154 34.91 -17.84 27.48
CA LEU A 154 35.16 -17.99 28.91
C LEU A 154 35.68 -19.39 29.25
N ILE A 155 35.17 -20.43 28.57
CA ILE A 155 35.65 -21.82 28.71
C ILE A 155 37.08 -21.95 28.18
N VAL A 156 37.39 -21.36 27.01
CA VAL A 156 38.74 -21.34 26.45
C VAL A 156 39.70 -20.55 27.34
N LEU A 157 39.30 -19.39 27.84
CA LEU A 157 40.10 -18.62 28.81
C LEU A 157 40.31 -19.38 30.13
N CYS A 158 39.27 -20.03 30.66
CA CYS A 158 39.40 -20.90 31.84
C CYS A 158 40.32 -22.09 31.60
N ALA A 159 40.24 -22.75 30.44
CA ALA A 159 41.10 -23.87 30.09
C ALA A 159 42.57 -23.43 29.94
N ILE A 160 42.83 -22.29 29.29
CA ILE A 160 44.17 -21.71 29.18
C ILE A 160 44.70 -21.32 30.56
N ALA A 161 43.90 -20.67 31.40
CA ALA A 161 44.26 -20.32 32.77
C ALA A 161 44.58 -21.56 33.62
N PHE A 162 43.79 -22.63 33.50
CA PHE A 162 44.03 -23.89 34.19
C PHE A 162 45.36 -24.53 33.77
N VAL A 163 45.65 -24.59 32.47
CA VAL A 163 46.93 -25.11 31.94
C VAL A 163 48.12 -24.28 32.45
N LEU A 164 48.01 -22.95 32.47
CA LEU A 164 49.05 -22.06 33.00
C LEU A 164 49.27 -22.26 34.51
N ILE A 165 48.20 -22.41 35.29
CA ILE A 165 48.29 -22.68 36.74
C ILE A 165 48.97 -24.03 37.00
N VAL A 166 48.62 -25.08 36.24
CA VAL A 166 49.25 -26.41 36.35
C VAL A 166 50.73 -26.33 36.00
N ARG A 167 51.10 -25.67 34.90
CA ARG A 167 52.51 -25.48 34.49
C ARG A 167 53.30 -24.67 35.51
N PHE A 168 52.71 -23.61 36.07
CA PHE A 168 53.34 -22.79 37.10
C PHE A 168 53.58 -23.57 38.40
N LYS A 169 52.61 -24.39 38.83
CA LYS A 169 52.76 -25.26 40.00
C LYS A 169 53.82 -26.35 39.81
N TRP A 170 53.99 -26.87 38.59
CA TRP A 170 55.05 -27.82 38.27
C TRP A 170 56.44 -27.18 38.28
N LYS A 171 56.59 -26.00 37.66
CA LYS A 171 57.87 -25.27 37.61
C LYS A 171 58.39 -24.85 38.99
N LYS A 172 57.50 -24.66 39.98
CA LYS A 172 57.87 -24.28 41.36
C LYS A 172 58.25 -25.46 42.26
N ARG A 173 58.10 -26.70 41.77
CA ARG A 173 58.36 -27.95 42.50
C ARG A 173 59.64 -28.67 42.07
N ASN A 174 60.29 -28.21 41.01
CA ASN A 174 61.64 -28.59 40.57
C ASN A 174 62.61 -27.46 40.91
#